data_AF-A0A087ARU1-F1
#
_entry.id   AF-A0A087ARU1-F1
#
_cell.length_a   1.000
_cell.length_b   1.000
_cell.length_c   1.000
_cell.angle_alpha   90.00
_cell.angle_beta   90.00
_cell.angle_gamma   90.00
#
_symmetry.space_group_name_H-M   'P 1'
#
loop_
_entity.id
_entity.type
_entity.pdbx_description
1 polymer ?
#
loop_
_entity_poly.entity_id
_entity_poly.type
_entity_poly.pdbx_seq_one_letter_code
_entity_poly.pdbx_strand_id
1 'polypeptide(L)'
;YRYYEAYEEQYGYAAGRLNYVQFNPDPSCGGDEVWIENKATALLYIYTPYQPNLAALAAGSGEGDGCSTYGNRNFALIYTGWFGNPRTA
;
A
#
# COMPACT_ATOMS: atom_id res chain seq x y z
N TYR A 1 5.41 4.10 16.37
CA TYR A 1 5.26 5.01 15.23
C TYR A 1 5.99 6.35 15.44
N ARG A 2 6.04 6.91 16.65
CA ARG A 2 6.77 8.16 16.94
C ARG A 2 8.23 8.22 16.45
N TYR A 3 8.95 7.10 16.44
CA TYR A 3 10.29 7.02 15.82
C TYR A 3 10.22 7.37 14.33
N TYR A 4 9.38 6.68 13.56
CA TYR A 4 9.20 6.95 12.13
C TYR A 4 8.73 8.39 11.86
N GLU A 5 7.88 8.95 12.73
CA GLU A 5 7.46 10.35 12.60
C GLU A 5 8.61 11.34 12.84
N ALA A 6 9.56 11.00 13.70
CA ALA A 6 10.73 11.84 13.98
C ALA A 6 11.81 11.72 12.89
N TYR A 7 11.74 10.69 12.04
CA TYR A 7 12.73 10.38 11.01
C TYR A 7 12.09 10.16 9.64
N GLU A 8 10.96 10.82 9.34
CA GLU A 8 10.20 10.62 8.08
C GLU A 8 11.08 10.81 6.84
N GLU A 9 12.03 11.75 6.89
CA GLU A 9 12.98 12.04 5.81
C GLU A 9 13.92 10.89 5.46
N GLN A 10 14.07 9.90 6.35
CA GLN A 10 14.93 8.72 6.13
C GLN A 10 14.22 7.58 5.39
N TYR A 11 12.92 7.73 5.10
CA TYR A 11 12.10 6.70 4.49
C TYR A 11 11.61 7.10 3.09
N GLY A 12 11.40 6.09 2.23
CA GLY A 12 10.99 6.30 0.83
C GLY A 12 9.53 6.68 0.63
N TYR A 13 8.69 6.66 1.67
CA TYR A 13 7.26 6.96 1.59
C TYR A 13 6.85 7.99 2.64
N ALA A 14 6.21 9.08 2.20
CA ALA A 14 5.76 10.15 3.07
C ALA A 14 4.28 10.52 2.83
N ALA A 15 3.62 10.99 3.88
CA ALA A 15 2.24 11.48 3.80
C ALA A 15 2.15 12.86 3.14
N GLY A 16 0.99 13.19 2.56
CA GLY A 16 0.70 14.48 1.95
C GLY A 16 1.39 14.72 0.61
N ARG A 17 1.82 13.66 -0.09
CA ARG A 17 2.45 13.76 -1.41
C ARG A 17 2.20 12.50 -2.26
N LEU A 18 2.47 12.63 -3.56
CA LEU A 18 2.63 11.48 -4.45
C LEU A 18 3.94 10.76 -4.13
N ASN A 19 3.86 9.44 -4.09
CA ASN A 19 4.99 8.54 -3.92
C ASN A 19 4.90 7.46 -4.99
N TYR A 20 5.98 7.23 -5.72
CA TYR A 20 6.06 6.09 -6.62
C TYR A 20 6.11 4.79 -5.81
N VAL A 21 5.12 3.92 -6.00
CA VAL A 21 5.04 2.61 -5.34
C VAL A 21 5.05 1.52 -6.40
N GLN A 22 5.97 0.57 -6.30
CA GLN A 22 6.06 -0.55 -7.23
C GLN A 22 4.90 -1.54 -7.02
N PHE A 23 4.52 -2.26 -8.08
CA PHE A 23 3.56 -3.35 -7.96
C PHE A 23 4.19 -4.63 -7.40
N ASN A 24 5.49 -4.83 -7.65
CA ASN A 24 6.23 -6.05 -7.34
C ASN A 24 7.71 -5.72 -7.07
N PRO A 25 8.44 -6.56 -6.30
CA PRO A 25 9.90 -6.49 -6.22
C PRO A 25 10.62 -6.52 -7.58
N ASP A 26 10.06 -7.22 -8.57
CA ASP A 26 10.56 -7.20 -9.95
C ASP A 26 10.29 -5.82 -10.59
N PRO A 27 11.33 -5.03 -10.92
CA PRO A 27 11.16 -3.71 -11.51
C PRO A 27 10.45 -3.73 -12.87
N SER A 28 10.47 -4.86 -13.59
CA SER A 28 9.80 -4.99 -14.89
C SER A 28 8.28 -4.94 -14.79
N CYS A 29 7.72 -5.20 -13.60
CA CYS A 29 6.30 -5.05 -13.33
C CYS A 29 5.85 -3.59 -13.23
N GLY A 30 6.77 -2.66 -13.06
CA GLY A 30 6.47 -1.24 -12.92
C GLY A 30 5.84 -0.87 -11.58
N GLY A 31 5.14 0.27 -11.59
CA GLY A 31 4.52 0.90 -10.44
C GLY A 31 3.74 2.12 -10.87
N ASP A 32 3.15 2.82 -9.90
CA ASP A 32 2.38 4.04 -10.14
C ASP A 32 2.54 5.01 -8.96
N GLU A 33 2.17 6.27 -9.18
CA GLU A 33 2.15 7.31 -8.16
C GLU A 33 0.93 7.16 -7.24
N VAL A 34 1.19 6.91 -5.96
CA VAL A 34 0.17 6.80 -4.92
C VAL A 34 0.18 8.06 -4.06
N TRP A 35 -0.97 8.72 -3.98
CA TRP A 35 -1.18 9.78 -2.99
C TRP A 35 -1.37 9.16 -1.60
N ILE A 36 -0.39 9.34 -0.73
CA ILE A 36 -0.45 8.84 0.64
C ILE A 36 -1.04 9.93 1.53
N GLU A 37 -2.28 9.77 1.95
CA GLU A 37 -3.02 10.82 2.68
C GLU A 37 -2.49 11.06 4.09
N ASN A 38 -2.15 9.99 4.83
CA ASN A 38 -1.84 10.10 6.25
C ASN A 38 -0.64 9.24 6.66
N LYS A 39 -0.10 9.55 7.84
CA LYS A 39 1.09 8.90 8.39
C LYS A 39 0.90 7.40 8.63
N ALA A 40 -0.31 6.94 8.97
CA ALA A 40 -0.57 5.52 9.16
C ALA A 40 -0.41 4.74 7.85
N THR A 41 -0.88 5.29 6.73
CA THR A 41 -0.69 4.72 5.40
C THR A 41 0.78 4.80 4.95
N ALA A 42 1.49 5.89 5.25
CA ALA A 42 2.93 5.98 4.96
C ALA A 42 3.71 4.86 5.67
N LEU A 43 3.44 4.64 6.96
CA LEU A 43 4.03 3.57 7.75
C LEU A 43 3.74 2.18 7.20
N LEU A 44 2.52 1.96 6.70
CA LEU A 44 2.15 0.71 6.05
C LEU A 44 3.02 0.46 4.81
N TYR A 45 3.22 1.47 3.96
CA TYR A 45 4.10 1.33 2.79
C TYR A 45 5.58 1.21 3.15
N ILE A 46 6.06 1.84 4.23
CA ILE A 46 7.42 1.64 4.74
C ILE A 46 7.66 0.16 5.10
N TYR A 47 6.67 -0.49 5.72
CA TYR A 47 6.76 -1.91 6.11
C TYR A 47 6.47 -2.89 4.96
N THR A 48 5.58 -2.51 4.05
CA THR A 48 5.15 -3.31 2.88
C THR A 48 5.16 -2.47 1.61
N PRO A 49 6.34 -2.33 0.96
CA PRO A 49 6.59 -1.30 -0.05
C PRO A 49 6.06 -1.65 -1.45
N TYR A 50 4.88 -2.29 -1.54
CA TYR A 50 4.26 -2.65 -2.81
C TYR A 50 2.75 -2.40 -2.80
N GLN A 51 2.21 -1.91 -3.90
CA GLN A 51 0.78 -1.72 -4.10
C GLN A 51 0.21 -2.83 -5.00
N PRO A 52 -1.08 -3.21 -4.85
CA PRO A 52 -1.69 -4.15 -5.77
C PRO A 52 -1.79 -3.55 -7.18
N ASN A 53 -1.54 -4.36 -8.19
CA ASN A 53 -1.86 -4.01 -9.58
C ASN A 53 -3.34 -4.28 -9.88
N LEU A 54 -3.77 -3.95 -11.10
CA LEU A 54 -5.16 -4.15 -11.54
C LEU A 54 -5.60 -5.63 -11.46
N ALA A 55 -4.71 -6.57 -11.79
CA ALA A 55 -5.01 -8.00 -11.71
C ALA A 55 -5.28 -8.44 -10.26
N ALA A 56 -4.43 -8.02 -9.31
CA ALA A 56 -4.62 -8.29 -7.89
C ALA A 56 -5.93 -7.70 -7.36
N LEU A 57 -6.31 -6.49 -7.79
CA LEU A 57 -7.57 -5.85 -7.40
C LEU A 57 -8.79 -6.58 -7.97
N ALA A 58 -8.74 -6.96 -9.25
CA ALA A 58 -9.83 -7.68 -9.92
C ALA A 58 -10.06 -9.08 -9.33
N ALA A 59 -9.01 -9.74 -8.85
CA ALA A 59 -9.10 -11.06 -8.25
C ALA A 59 -9.80 -11.07 -6.88
N GLY A 60 -9.97 -9.92 -6.21
CA GLY A 60 -10.57 -9.85 -4.88
C GLY A 60 -9.75 -10.64 -3.86
N SER A 61 -10.29 -11.77 -3.37
CA SER A 61 -9.56 -12.70 -2.48
C SER A 61 -8.78 -13.80 -3.21
N GLY A 62 -8.87 -13.85 -4.54
CA GLY A 62 -8.16 -14.81 -5.39
C GLY A 62 -6.74 -14.39 -5.75
N GLU A 63 -6.17 -15.14 -6.69
CA GLU A 63 -4.83 -14.96 -7.24
C GLU A 63 -4.88 -14.09 -8.51
N GLY A 64 -3.93 -13.17 -8.64
CA GLY A 64 -3.73 -12.33 -9.81
C GLY A 64 -2.68 -12.90 -10.77
N ASP A 65 -1.90 -12.03 -11.41
CA ASP A 65 -0.82 -12.38 -12.33
C ASP A 65 0.56 -12.39 -11.65
N GLY A 66 1.63 -12.64 -12.43
CA GLY A 66 3.01 -12.69 -11.94
C GLY A 66 3.53 -11.38 -11.33
N CYS A 67 2.87 -10.24 -11.59
CA CYS A 67 3.21 -8.95 -11.02
C CYS A 67 2.37 -8.57 -9.80
N SER A 68 1.42 -9.42 -9.41
CA SER A 68 0.49 -9.14 -8.32
C SER A 68 1.18 -9.28 -6.96
N THR A 69 1.06 -8.26 -6.12
CA THR A 69 1.35 -8.34 -4.68
C THR A 69 0.09 -8.14 -3.86
N TYR A 70 0.02 -8.83 -2.72
CA TYR A 70 -1.23 -8.98 -1.96
C TYR A 70 -1.20 -8.36 -0.57
N GLY A 71 -0.05 -7.89 -0.06
CA GLY A 71 0.09 -7.42 1.33
C GLY A 71 -0.91 -6.32 1.68
N ASN A 72 -0.81 -5.17 1.01
CA ASN A 72 -1.69 -4.03 1.23
C ASN A 72 -3.14 -4.31 0.83
N ARG A 73 -3.37 -5.09 -0.23
CA ARG A 73 -4.72 -5.55 -0.63
C ARG A 73 -5.39 -6.37 0.46
N ASN A 74 -4.72 -7.43 0.92
CA ASN A 74 -5.24 -8.34 1.92
C ASN A 74 -5.42 -7.62 3.26
N PHE A 75 -4.50 -6.74 3.64
CA PHE A 75 -4.68 -5.87 4.81
C PHE A 75 -5.97 -5.06 4.72
N ALA A 76 -6.23 -4.38 3.59
CA ALA A 76 -7.44 -3.60 3.40
C ALA A 76 -8.72 -4.46 3.43
N LEU A 77 -8.69 -5.64 2.79
CA LEU A 77 -9.82 -6.58 2.79
C LEU A 77 -10.14 -7.09 4.20
N ILE A 78 -9.12 -7.54 4.94
CA ILE A 78 -9.28 -8.06 6.32
C ILE A 78 -9.78 -6.95 7.25
N TYR A 79 -9.15 -5.76 7.19
CA TYR A 79 -9.56 -4.62 7.99
C TYR A 79 -11.03 -4.26 7.73
N THR A 80 -11.42 -4.17 6.46
CA THR A 80 -12.80 -3.85 6.08
C THR A 80 -13.78 -4.93 6.53
N GLY A 81 -13.40 -6.20 6.46
CA GLY A 81 -14.22 -7.32 6.93
C GLY A 81 -14.47 -7.30 8.45
N TRP A 82 -13.52 -6.80 9.24
CA TRP A 82 -13.64 -6.73 10.70
C TRP A 82 -14.28 -5.44 11.20
N PHE A 83 -13.93 -4.31 10.60
CA PHE A 83 -14.25 -2.98 11.12
C PHE A 83 -15.16 -2.15 10.20
N GLY A 84 -15.51 -2.66 9.03
CA GLY A 84 -16.25 -1.91 8.01
C GLY A 84 -15.36 -0.89 7.26
N ASN A 85 -16.00 0.00 6.50
CA ASN A 85 -15.27 1.00 5.73
C ASN A 85 -14.76 2.12 6.66
N PRO A 86 -13.43 2.36 6.75
CA PRO A 86 -12.86 3.39 7.62
C PRO A 86 -13.23 4.83 7.22
N ARG A 87 -13.88 5.04 6.06
CA ARG A 87 -14.30 6.36 5.57
C ARG A 87 -15.76 6.69 5.82
N THR A 88 -16.57 5.77 6.36
CA THR A 88 -18.01 5.95 6.53
C THR A 88 -18.44 6.25 7.97
N ALA A 89 -17.57 6.87 8.76
CA ALA A 89 -17.94 7.35 10.10
C ALA A 89 -18.93 8.52 10.02
#